data_AF-A0A965P9N1-F1
#
_entry.id   AF-A0A965P9N1-F1
#
_cell.length_a   1.000
_cell.length_b   1.000
_cell.length_c   1.000
_cell.angle_alpha   90.00
_cell.angle_beta   90.00
_cell.angle_gamma   90.00
#
_symmetry.space_group_name_H-M   'P 1'
#
loop_
_entity.id
_entity.type
_entity.pdbx_description
1 polymer ?
#
loop_
_entity_poly.entity_id
_entity_poly.type
_entity_poly.pdbx_seq_one_letter_code
_entity_poly.pdbx_strand_id
1 'polypeptide(L)'
;MTIEKSTETILAIRRNWNPEDKAKIKRQHFVHYGYIPGFGFYNLGLIHLIGAFAKSGTMLMRQLVDAGTLSNLPGGFKSRGLRVKGDDTPIAPAEWRDVDVPSGTIRDNILPLPYKEPSQVLMALMNQIVEEGRRFASAADLQASDMSANSPVGTTLAILERSLKIMSAVQARIHYSMKKEFKLLAAIIRDYAPTEYDYEPEIGDRQARKEDFDMVEVIPVSDPNSATMAQKVVQMQAVMQMAAASPQIYDLPELNKQMLEVMGVKNIGKLIPTADDQKPKDPVSENMAVLNSKPVKAFIYQDHQAHIQTHMAAIQDPKIMQMVGQSPMAQQIGAAMQAHIAEHLAFAYRAQIEQQLGVSLPPPDEQLPEQVEVELSKMIAQAAQQLLQQNQSQQQQEQAQQQQQDPLIQMQMQELQLKQQDLQIKAQKSQADIELEKAKLQLETARMQSQEKIAEAQIVAKAASEAQKLDAHHELEGTKLSMKASEAKQKMEMQQHTEGVRMGLDAAKAREQMSHQQRMQQTNQPKKPKEE
;
A
#
# COMPACT_ATOMS: atom_id res chain seq x y z
N MET A 1 -65.97 -9.30 51.01
CA MET A 1 -67.41 -9.24 51.33
C MET A 1 -68.13 -9.25 50.01
N THR A 2 -69.06 -10.18 49.82
CA THR A 2 -69.92 -10.27 48.64
C THR A 2 -71.28 -9.72 49.03
N ILE A 3 -71.74 -8.70 48.32
CA ILE A 3 -73.05 -8.06 48.52
C ILE A 3 -73.88 -8.29 47.25
N GLU A 4 -75.15 -8.63 47.42
CA GLU A 4 -76.11 -8.61 46.32
C GLU A 4 -76.42 -7.15 45.92
N LYS A 5 -76.11 -6.77 44.68
CA LYS A 5 -76.20 -5.38 44.20
C LYS A 5 -77.60 -4.77 44.33
N SER A 6 -78.65 -5.58 44.25
CA SER A 6 -80.05 -5.13 44.19
C SER A 6 -80.70 -4.93 45.56
N THR A 7 -80.24 -5.66 46.57
CA THR A 7 -80.87 -5.77 47.90
C THR A 7 -79.96 -5.26 49.03
N GLU A 8 -78.71 -4.91 48.69
CA GLU A 8 -77.61 -4.63 49.63
C GLU A 8 -77.34 -5.74 50.66
N THR A 9 -77.90 -6.94 50.45
CA THR A 9 -77.78 -8.07 51.39
C THR A 9 -76.39 -8.68 51.32
N ILE A 10 -75.75 -8.86 52.48
CA ILE A 10 -74.43 -9.47 52.60
C ILE A 10 -74.55 -10.98 52.42
N LEU A 11 -74.14 -11.48 51.27
CA LEU A 11 -74.18 -12.92 50.93
C LEU A 11 -73.01 -13.70 51.56
N ALA A 12 -71.81 -13.10 51.65
CA ALA A 12 -70.65 -13.77 52.21
C ALA A 12 -69.58 -12.82 52.74
N ILE A 13 -69.04 -13.11 53.93
CA ILE A 13 -67.81 -12.48 54.45
C ILE A 13 -66.71 -13.54 54.47
N ARG A 14 -65.69 -13.35 53.62
CA ARG A 14 -64.49 -14.19 53.56
C ARG A 14 -63.27 -13.38 54.01
N ARG A 15 -62.34 -14.01 54.73
CA ARG A 15 -61.04 -13.43 55.09
C ARG A 15 -60.19 -13.28 53.83
N ASN A 16 -59.39 -12.21 53.74
CA ASN A 16 -58.56 -11.92 52.58
C ASN A 16 -57.09 -12.32 52.77
N TRP A 17 -56.87 -13.38 53.54
CA TRP A 17 -55.57 -14.00 53.83
C TRP A 17 -55.82 -15.51 54.02
N ASN A 18 -54.79 -16.33 53.88
CA ASN A 18 -54.90 -17.77 54.15
C ASN A 18 -55.07 -17.97 55.68
N PRO A 19 -56.06 -18.76 56.18
CA PRO A 19 -56.17 -19.05 57.61
C PRO A 19 -54.90 -19.60 58.25
N GLU A 20 -54.12 -20.40 57.50
CA GLU A 20 -52.85 -21.00 57.95
C GLU A 20 -51.65 -20.03 57.91
N ASP A 21 -51.81 -18.84 57.31
CA ASP A 21 -50.74 -17.83 57.26
C ASP A 21 -50.65 -17.05 58.58
N LYS A 22 -49.61 -17.35 59.37
CA LYS A 22 -49.27 -16.65 60.62
C LYS A 22 -49.05 -15.15 60.43
N ALA A 23 -48.55 -14.72 59.27
CA ALA A 23 -48.31 -13.30 58.96
C ALA A 23 -49.57 -12.57 58.48
N LYS A 24 -50.67 -13.29 58.19
CA LYS A 24 -51.98 -12.76 57.76
C LYS A 24 -51.87 -11.80 56.56
N ILE A 25 -50.98 -12.12 55.62
CA ILE A 25 -50.69 -11.28 54.45
C ILE A 25 -51.90 -11.24 53.53
N LYS A 26 -52.28 -10.02 53.12
CA LYS A 26 -53.42 -9.78 52.23
C LYS A 26 -53.19 -10.44 50.86
N ARG A 27 -54.04 -11.40 50.48
CA ARG A 27 -54.07 -11.96 49.11
C ARG A 27 -54.39 -10.82 48.12
N GLN A 28 -53.60 -10.72 47.06
CA GLN A 28 -53.92 -9.88 45.91
C GLN A 28 -54.70 -10.73 44.91
N HIS A 29 -55.86 -10.25 44.48
CA HIS A 29 -56.73 -10.92 43.50
C HIS A 29 -56.71 -10.23 42.13
N PHE A 30 -56.13 -9.04 42.05
CA PHE A 30 -56.07 -8.22 40.84
C PHE A 30 -54.67 -7.66 40.69
N VAL A 31 -54.18 -7.63 39.44
CA VAL A 31 -52.93 -6.98 39.06
C VAL A 31 -53.27 -5.70 38.31
N HIS A 32 -52.68 -4.58 38.72
CA HIS A 32 -52.88 -3.31 38.05
C HIS A 32 -51.79 -3.08 37.01
N TYR A 33 -52.15 -3.20 35.73
CA TYR A 33 -51.30 -2.84 34.60
C TYR A 33 -51.18 -1.31 34.48
N GLY A 34 -50.01 -0.79 34.85
CA GLY A 34 -49.75 0.65 34.90
C GLY A 34 -48.80 1.16 33.81
N TYR A 35 -49.27 2.12 33.01
CA TYR A 35 -48.45 2.84 32.04
C TYR A 35 -47.62 3.94 32.74
N ILE A 36 -48.27 5.01 33.23
CA ILE A 36 -47.67 6.04 34.09
C ILE A 36 -48.38 6.09 35.45
N PRO A 37 -47.68 6.32 36.59
CA PRO A 37 -48.31 6.41 37.90
C PRO A 37 -49.17 7.68 37.95
N GLY A 38 -50.46 7.53 38.24
CA GLY A 38 -51.35 8.66 38.48
C GLY A 38 -51.43 9.02 39.96
N PHE A 39 -52.43 9.84 40.29
CA PHE A 39 -52.72 10.18 41.67
C PHE A 39 -53.53 9.06 42.35
N GLY A 40 -53.05 8.56 43.48
CA GLY A 40 -53.72 7.53 44.27
C GLY A 40 -53.65 6.14 43.63
N PHE A 41 -54.81 5.49 43.44
CA PHE A 41 -54.89 4.11 42.94
C PHE A 41 -54.78 4.00 41.41
N TYR A 42 -55.16 5.04 40.67
CA TYR A 42 -55.29 4.98 39.20
C TYR A 42 -54.00 5.33 38.48
N ASN A 43 -53.74 4.66 37.35
CA ASN A 43 -52.61 4.93 36.46
C ASN A 43 -53.08 5.67 35.20
N LEU A 44 -52.23 6.55 34.68
CA LEU A 44 -52.47 7.29 33.44
C LEU A 44 -52.04 6.47 32.23
N GLY A 45 -53.01 5.94 31.48
CA GLY A 45 -52.78 5.34 30.16
C GLY A 45 -52.48 6.39 29.08
N LEU A 46 -51.87 5.95 27.96
CA LEU A 46 -51.39 6.79 26.86
C LEU A 46 -52.44 7.81 26.32
N ILE A 47 -53.71 7.41 26.24
CA ILE A 47 -54.81 8.26 25.78
C ILE A 47 -54.99 9.51 26.67
N HIS A 48 -54.74 9.42 27.98
CA HIS A 48 -54.84 10.57 28.88
C HIS A 48 -53.75 11.62 28.63
N LEU A 49 -52.61 11.19 28.07
CA LEU A 49 -51.45 12.05 27.80
C LEU A 49 -51.60 12.75 26.44
N ILE A 50 -52.01 12.00 25.40
CA ILE A 50 -52.18 12.52 24.04
C ILE A 50 -53.53 13.25 23.86
N GLY A 51 -54.56 12.88 24.62
CA GLY A 51 -55.93 13.37 24.45
C GLY A 51 -56.07 14.90 24.53
N ALA A 52 -55.22 15.58 25.30
CA ALA A 52 -55.18 17.04 25.34
C ALA A 52 -54.73 17.65 24.00
N PHE A 53 -53.65 17.13 23.39
CA PHE A 53 -53.17 17.56 22.08
C PHE A 53 -54.22 17.30 20.99
N ALA A 54 -54.80 16.10 20.97
CA ALA A 54 -55.83 15.73 20.00
C ALA A 54 -57.07 16.64 20.11
N LYS A 55 -57.54 16.93 21.34
CA LYS A 55 -58.68 17.83 21.57
C LYS A 55 -58.38 19.26 21.13
N SER A 56 -57.22 19.81 21.51
CA SER A 56 -56.81 21.18 21.14
C SER A 56 -56.58 21.33 19.64
N GLY A 57 -55.91 20.37 18.99
CA GLY A 57 -55.73 20.35 17.53
C GLY A 57 -57.08 20.29 16.79
N THR A 58 -58.01 19.47 17.25
CA THR A 58 -59.37 19.40 16.70
C THR A 58 -60.15 20.70 16.88
N MET A 59 -59.99 21.39 18.02
CA MET A 59 -60.63 22.69 18.26
C MET A 59 -60.08 23.78 17.32
N LEU A 60 -58.76 23.86 17.15
CA LEU A 60 -58.13 24.82 16.22
C LEU A 60 -58.49 24.52 14.76
N MET A 61 -58.50 23.24 14.37
CA MET A 61 -58.92 22.82 13.03
C MET A 61 -60.35 23.26 12.72
N ARG A 62 -61.29 23.09 13.66
CA ARG A 62 -62.67 23.59 13.50
C ARG A 62 -62.70 25.10 13.34
N GLN A 63 -62.04 25.86 14.23
CA GLN A 63 -61.99 27.32 14.14
C GLN A 63 -61.41 27.84 12.81
N LEU A 64 -60.40 27.17 12.26
CA LEU A 64 -59.81 27.51 10.96
C LEU A 64 -60.76 27.21 9.79
N VAL A 65 -61.45 26.06 9.82
CA VAL A 65 -62.46 25.70 8.81
C VAL A 65 -63.66 26.65 8.89
N ASP A 66 -64.18 26.90 10.09
CA ASP A 66 -65.30 27.81 10.34
C ASP A 66 -64.96 29.23 9.84
N ALA A 67 -63.78 29.77 10.19
CA ALA A 67 -63.31 31.05 9.67
C ALA A 67 -63.20 31.07 8.13
N GLY A 68 -62.74 29.97 7.51
CA GLY A 68 -62.67 29.84 6.06
C GLY A 68 -64.06 29.86 5.40
N THR A 69 -65.01 29.12 5.96
CA THR A 69 -66.40 29.12 5.44
C THR A 69 -67.08 30.48 5.59
N LEU A 70 -66.92 31.14 6.74
CA LEU A 70 -67.51 32.46 7.01
C LEU A 70 -66.84 33.59 6.21
N SER A 71 -65.55 33.47 5.89
CA SER A 71 -64.85 34.41 5.01
C SER A 71 -65.25 34.25 3.54
N ASN A 72 -65.50 33.02 3.09
CA ASN A 72 -65.92 32.73 1.71
C ASN A 72 -67.41 32.96 1.46
N LEU A 73 -68.25 32.82 2.50
CA LEU A 73 -69.70 33.03 2.46
C LEU A 73 -70.11 34.00 3.58
N PRO A 74 -69.77 35.30 3.47
CA PRO A 74 -70.01 36.27 4.54
C PRO A 74 -71.51 36.57 4.70
N GLY A 75 -72.08 36.13 5.82
CA GLY A 75 -73.37 36.61 6.30
C GLY A 75 -73.34 38.09 6.71
N GLY A 76 -74.48 38.76 6.70
CA GLY A 76 -74.59 40.18 6.99
C GLY A 76 -76.02 40.65 7.27
N PHE A 77 -76.17 41.94 7.56
CA PHE A 77 -77.47 42.58 7.77
C PHE A 77 -77.99 43.19 6.45
N LYS A 78 -79.23 42.86 6.06
CA LYS A 78 -79.94 43.51 4.94
C LYS A 78 -80.83 44.66 5.42
N SER A 79 -80.83 45.79 4.72
CA SER A 79 -81.72 46.92 5.03
C SER A 79 -83.20 46.51 4.87
N ARG A 80 -84.10 47.05 5.70
CA ARG A 80 -85.52 46.62 5.74
C ARG A 80 -86.27 46.82 4.41
N GLY A 81 -85.80 47.72 3.56
CA GLY A 81 -86.40 47.99 2.25
C GLY A 81 -85.78 47.22 1.08
N LEU A 82 -84.68 46.49 1.27
CA LEU A 82 -84.06 45.69 0.22
C LEU A 82 -84.91 44.45 -0.07
N ARG A 83 -85.48 44.33 -1.27
CA ARG A 83 -86.33 43.19 -1.66
C ARG A 83 -85.74 42.46 -2.86
N VAL A 84 -85.33 41.21 -2.64
CA VAL A 84 -84.92 40.30 -3.72
C VAL A 84 -86.16 39.57 -4.23
N LYS A 85 -86.35 39.54 -5.55
CA LYS A 85 -87.49 38.88 -6.17
C LYS A 85 -87.27 37.35 -6.15
N GLY A 86 -88.07 36.61 -5.39
CA GLY A 86 -87.92 35.15 -5.21
C GLY A 86 -86.83 34.74 -4.21
N ASP A 87 -86.84 35.34 -3.01
CA ASP A 87 -85.92 35.09 -1.87
C ASP A 87 -85.87 33.59 -1.47
N ASP A 88 -86.93 32.82 -1.76
CA ASP A 88 -87.06 31.39 -1.38
C ASP A 88 -86.38 30.39 -2.34
N THR A 89 -85.77 30.86 -3.45
CA THR A 89 -85.13 29.98 -4.45
C THR A 89 -83.63 30.26 -4.57
N PRO A 90 -82.75 29.24 -4.47
CA PRO A 90 -81.31 29.42 -4.70
C PRO A 90 -81.03 29.97 -6.11
N ILE A 91 -80.09 30.91 -6.18
CA ILE A 91 -79.61 31.49 -7.45
C ILE A 91 -78.74 30.44 -8.17
N ALA A 92 -79.05 30.11 -9.42
CA ALA A 92 -78.26 29.18 -10.22
C ALA A 92 -76.96 29.85 -10.75
N PRO A 93 -75.91 29.08 -11.07
CA PRO A 93 -74.71 29.62 -11.70
C PRO A 93 -75.05 30.39 -13.00
N ALA A 94 -74.53 31.62 -13.12
CA ALA A 94 -74.80 32.57 -14.21
C ALA A 94 -76.26 33.10 -14.32
N GLU A 95 -77.10 32.89 -13.31
CA GLU A 95 -78.42 33.54 -13.22
C GLU A 95 -78.30 35.00 -12.71
N TRP A 96 -78.96 35.94 -13.37
CA TRP A 96 -79.14 37.31 -12.90
C TRP A 96 -80.52 37.46 -12.25
N ARG A 97 -80.59 38.06 -11.05
CA ARG A 97 -81.85 38.26 -10.32
C ARG A 97 -82.11 39.73 -10.03
N ASP A 98 -83.35 40.15 -10.27
CA ASP A 98 -83.82 41.50 -9.95
C ASP A 98 -83.80 41.77 -8.44
N VAL A 99 -83.20 42.89 -8.04
CA VAL A 99 -83.15 43.38 -6.66
C VAL A 99 -83.69 44.80 -6.62
N ASP A 100 -84.72 45.04 -5.81
CA ASP A 100 -85.30 46.34 -5.56
C ASP A 100 -84.59 47.01 -4.36
N VAL A 101 -84.05 48.21 -4.59
CA VAL A 101 -83.17 48.94 -3.66
C VAL A 101 -83.78 50.31 -3.38
N PRO A 102 -84.12 50.66 -2.12
CA PRO A 102 -84.83 51.90 -1.81
C PRO A 102 -84.07 53.18 -2.17
N SER A 103 -82.74 53.16 -2.01
CA SER A 103 -81.83 54.21 -2.44
C SER A 103 -80.37 53.74 -2.35
N GLY A 104 -79.46 54.37 -3.11
CA GLY A 104 -78.04 54.04 -3.13
C GLY A 104 -77.72 52.76 -3.91
N THR A 105 -76.56 52.16 -3.66
CA THR A 105 -76.17 50.89 -4.29
C THR A 105 -76.61 49.69 -3.45
N ILE A 106 -76.62 48.49 -4.05
CA ILE A 106 -76.85 47.22 -3.34
C ILE A 106 -75.84 47.05 -2.18
N ARG A 107 -74.59 47.51 -2.36
CA ARG A 107 -73.53 47.41 -1.35
C ARG A 107 -73.82 48.25 -0.11
N ASP A 108 -74.43 49.43 -0.28
CA ASP A 108 -74.77 50.31 0.85
C ASP A 108 -75.96 49.78 1.67
N ASN A 109 -76.71 48.82 1.11
CA ASN A 109 -77.89 48.20 1.72
C ASN A 109 -77.61 46.81 2.35
N ILE A 110 -76.38 46.30 2.21
CA ILE A 110 -75.94 45.02 2.78
C ILE A 110 -74.66 45.26 3.58
N LEU A 111 -74.73 45.13 4.90
CA LEU A 111 -73.56 45.20 5.78
C LEU A 111 -73.03 43.79 6.08
N PRO A 112 -71.96 43.30 5.42
CA PRO A 112 -71.33 42.04 5.79
C PRO A 112 -70.76 42.12 7.20
N LEU A 113 -70.90 41.04 7.98
CA LEU A 113 -70.22 40.94 9.26
C LEU A 113 -68.70 40.82 9.04
N PRO A 114 -67.87 41.46 9.89
CA PRO A 114 -66.42 41.46 9.72
C PRO A 114 -65.79 40.14 10.16
N TYR A 115 -66.01 39.08 9.38
CA TYR A 115 -65.27 37.84 9.51
C TYR A 115 -63.83 38.05 9.04
N LYS A 116 -62.89 37.44 9.76
CA LYS A 116 -61.48 37.40 9.36
C LYS A 116 -61.18 36.06 8.69
N GLU A 117 -60.30 36.11 7.69
CA GLU A 117 -59.71 34.93 7.08
C GLU A 117 -59.07 33.98 8.12
N PRO A 118 -58.91 32.68 7.81
CA PRO A 118 -58.23 31.73 8.68
C PRO A 118 -56.88 32.24 9.20
N SER A 119 -56.73 32.34 10.52
CA SER A 119 -55.53 32.92 11.13
C SER A 119 -54.31 32.02 10.94
N GLN A 120 -53.30 32.55 10.25
CA GLN A 120 -51.99 31.90 10.10
C GLN A 120 -51.33 31.55 11.44
N VAL A 121 -51.58 32.36 12.49
CA VAL A 121 -51.09 32.08 13.85
C VAL A 121 -51.77 30.84 14.46
N LEU A 122 -53.09 30.69 14.26
CA LEU A 122 -53.81 29.50 14.72
C LEU A 122 -53.43 28.25 13.91
N MET A 123 -53.13 28.39 12.62
CA MET A 123 -52.60 27.30 11.78
C MET A 123 -51.21 26.87 12.23
N ALA A 124 -50.31 27.81 12.52
CA ALA A 124 -48.99 27.52 13.08
C ALA A 124 -49.09 26.81 14.43
N LEU A 125 -49.95 27.29 15.34
CA LEU A 125 -50.20 26.67 16.64
C LEU A 125 -50.80 25.26 16.50
N MET A 126 -51.74 25.05 15.57
CA MET A 126 -52.32 23.74 15.28
C MET A 126 -51.23 22.76 14.81
N ASN A 127 -50.39 23.19 13.86
CA ASN A 127 -49.29 22.37 13.34
C ASN A 127 -48.27 22.03 14.44
N GLN A 128 -47.94 22.97 15.32
CA GLN A 128 -47.07 22.72 16.47
C GLN A 128 -47.68 21.71 17.45
N ILE A 129 -48.97 21.85 17.81
CA ILE A 129 -49.68 20.92 18.70
C ILE A 129 -49.75 19.51 18.10
N VAL A 130 -49.97 19.40 16.79
CA VAL A 130 -49.98 18.11 16.07
C VAL A 130 -48.59 17.49 16.04
N GLU A 131 -47.53 18.26 15.77
CA GLU A 131 -46.16 17.75 15.73
C GLU A 131 -45.63 17.37 17.12
N GLU A 132 -45.93 18.15 18.16
CA GLU A 132 -45.60 17.79 19.56
C GLU A 132 -46.36 16.53 20.00
N GLY A 133 -47.66 16.44 19.70
CA GLY A 133 -48.47 15.25 19.95
C GLY A 133 -47.94 14.01 19.21
N ARG A 134 -47.52 14.18 17.94
CA ARG A 134 -46.89 13.13 17.13
C ARG A 134 -45.57 12.68 17.74
N ARG A 135 -44.66 13.60 18.07
CA ARG A 135 -43.37 13.30 18.71
C ARG A 135 -43.51 12.60 20.06
N PHE A 136 -44.51 12.97 20.84
CA PHE A 136 -44.81 12.31 22.11
C PHE A 136 -45.31 10.88 21.89
N ALA A 137 -46.19 10.66 20.90
CA ALA A 137 -46.68 9.34 20.53
C ALA A 137 -45.58 8.45 19.91
N SER A 138 -44.76 9.03 19.03
CA SER A 138 -43.68 8.35 18.30
C SER A 138 -42.36 8.26 19.06
N ALA A 139 -42.33 8.58 20.36
CA ALA A 139 -41.16 8.37 21.20
C ALA A 139 -40.75 6.87 21.29
N ALA A 140 -41.69 5.97 21.00
CA ALA A 140 -41.44 4.54 20.83
C ALA A 140 -40.90 4.15 19.44
N ASP A 141 -41.17 4.97 18.42
CA ASP A 141 -40.96 4.72 16.99
C ASP A 141 -39.75 5.50 16.44
N LEU A 142 -38.81 5.88 17.32
CA LEU A 142 -37.61 6.61 16.92
C LEU A 142 -36.78 5.79 15.93
N GLN A 143 -36.78 6.26 14.69
CA GLN A 143 -36.04 5.70 13.56
C GLN A 143 -34.54 5.70 13.87
N ALA A 144 -34.05 4.58 14.40
CA ALA A 144 -32.62 4.28 14.47
C ALA A 144 -31.96 4.30 13.07
N SER A 145 -32.76 4.20 12.00
CA SER A 145 -32.36 4.36 10.59
C SER A 145 -32.01 5.80 10.18
N ASP A 146 -32.56 6.82 10.84
CA ASP A 146 -32.36 8.24 10.46
C ASP A 146 -31.14 8.85 11.16
N MET A 147 -30.50 8.10 12.06
CA MET A 147 -29.22 8.46 12.64
C MET A 147 -28.14 8.28 11.58
N SER A 148 -27.60 9.39 11.06
CA SER A 148 -26.64 9.36 9.96
C SER A 148 -25.46 8.44 10.27
N ALA A 149 -25.00 7.65 9.30
CA ALA A 149 -23.89 6.71 9.45
C ALA A 149 -22.56 7.38 9.86
N ASN A 150 -22.49 8.71 9.77
CA ASN A 150 -21.34 9.53 10.18
C ASN A 150 -21.44 10.08 11.62
N SER A 151 -22.55 9.84 12.33
CA SER A 151 -22.70 10.27 13.72
C SER A 151 -21.85 9.41 14.65
N PRO A 152 -21.01 10.00 15.55
CA PRO A 152 -20.20 9.23 16.48
C PRO A 152 -21.05 8.28 17.33
N VAL A 153 -20.60 7.02 17.43
CA VAL A 153 -21.30 5.93 18.13
C VAL A 153 -21.77 6.33 19.53
N GLY A 154 -20.94 7.05 20.29
CA GLY A 154 -21.31 7.53 21.63
C GLY A 154 -22.50 8.51 21.63
N THR A 155 -22.58 9.40 20.64
CA THR A 155 -23.71 10.34 20.47
C THR A 155 -24.98 9.59 20.08
N THR A 156 -24.86 8.63 19.15
CA THR A 156 -25.95 7.73 18.75
C THR A 156 -26.48 6.93 19.94
N LEU A 157 -25.60 6.31 20.73
CA LEU A 157 -25.95 5.55 21.92
C LEU A 157 -26.63 6.43 22.98
N ALA A 158 -26.12 7.64 23.24
CA ALA A 158 -26.70 8.57 24.20
C ALA A 158 -28.10 9.08 23.78
N ILE A 159 -28.32 9.30 22.47
CA ILE A 159 -29.64 9.66 21.93
C ILE A 159 -30.62 8.50 22.06
N LEU A 160 -30.20 7.28 21.74
CA LEU A 160 -31.00 6.06 21.95
C LEU A 160 -31.35 5.87 23.43
N GLU A 161 -30.38 5.96 24.34
CA GLU A 161 -30.60 5.79 25.79
C GLU A 161 -31.56 6.84 26.36
N ARG A 162 -31.33 8.13 26.05
CA ARG A 162 -32.22 9.23 26.50
C ARG A 162 -33.66 9.01 26.06
N SER A 163 -33.86 8.50 24.86
CA SER A 163 -35.18 8.30 24.26
C SER A 163 -35.87 7.04 24.80
N LEU A 164 -35.14 5.93 24.86
CA LEU A 164 -35.63 4.65 25.37
C LEU A 164 -35.93 4.68 26.87
N LYS A 165 -35.40 5.65 27.64
CA LYS A 165 -35.62 5.77 29.08
C LYS A 165 -37.11 5.80 29.50
N ILE A 166 -37.97 6.42 28.68
CA ILE A 166 -39.43 6.42 28.94
C ILE A 166 -40.02 5.03 28.66
N MET A 167 -39.66 4.42 27.54
CA MET A 167 -40.15 3.10 27.15
C MET A 167 -39.68 2.00 28.11
N SER A 168 -38.41 2.00 28.50
CA SER A 168 -37.83 1.06 29.47
C SER A 168 -38.52 1.18 30.84
N ALA A 169 -38.85 2.40 31.28
CA ALA A 169 -39.61 2.61 32.52
C ALA A 169 -41.06 2.09 32.43
N VAL A 170 -41.72 2.18 31.27
CA VAL A 170 -43.04 1.56 31.04
C VAL A 170 -42.92 0.03 30.98
N GLN A 171 -41.96 -0.50 30.22
CA GLN A 171 -41.68 -1.93 30.11
C GLN A 171 -41.36 -2.55 31.47
N ALA A 172 -40.55 -1.90 32.31
CA ALA A 172 -40.24 -2.36 33.66
C ALA A 172 -41.50 -2.46 34.56
N ARG A 173 -42.47 -1.55 34.41
CA ARG A 173 -43.76 -1.60 35.13
C ARG A 173 -44.66 -2.72 34.62
N ILE A 174 -44.73 -2.91 33.30
CA ILE A 174 -45.49 -4.01 32.68
C ILE A 174 -44.87 -5.35 33.08
N HIS A 175 -43.54 -5.49 33.02
CA HIS A 175 -42.79 -6.65 33.47
C HIS A 175 -43.03 -6.97 34.96
N TYR A 176 -43.01 -5.97 35.84
CA TYR A 176 -43.36 -6.14 37.26
C TYR A 176 -44.83 -6.53 37.48
N SER A 177 -45.73 -6.05 36.62
CA SER A 177 -47.16 -6.44 36.64
C SER A 177 -47.33 -7.89 36.20
N MET A 178 -46.73 -8.29 35.07
CA MET A 178 -46.68 -9.66 34.58
C MET A 178 -46.07 -10.63 35.61
N LYS A 179 -44.99 -10.22 36.31
CA LYS A 179 -44.41 -11.01 37.41
C LYS A 179 -45.44 -11.33 38.50
N LYS A 180 -46.30 -10.38 38.85
CA LYS A 180 -47.39 -10.61 39.82
C LYS A 180 -48.48 -11.49 39.22
N GLU A 181 -48.87 -11.26 37.97
CA GLU A 181 -49.91 -12.04 37.32
C GLU A 181 -49.52 -13.51 37.18
N PHE A 182 -48.32 -13.81 36.68
CA PHE A 182 -47.86 -15.20 36.57
C PHE A 182 -47.71 -15.88 37.94
N LYS A 183 -47.29 -15.16 38.99
CA LYS A 183 -47.29 -15.71 40.36
C LYS A 183 -48.69 -15.96 40.91
N LEU A 184 -49.68 -15.14 40.57
CA LEU A 184 -51.08 -15.39 40.92
C LEU A 184 -51.67 -16.54 40.11
N LEU A 185 -51.37 -16.66 38.82
CA LEU A 185 -51.79 -17.77 37.97
C LEU A 185 -51.20 -19.09 38.46
N ALA A 186 -49.91 -19.16 38.77
CA ALA A 186 -49.28 -20.35 39.37
C ALA A 186 -49.96 -20.75 40.70
N ALA A 187 -50.25 -19.78 41.57
CA ALA A 187 -50.96 -20.04 42.83
C ALA A 187 -52.41 -20.50 42.62
N ILE A 188 -53.12 -19.98 41.60
CA ILE A 188 -54.47 -20.44 41.23
C ILE A 188 -54.41 -21.87 40.67
N ILE A 189 -53.48 -22.16 39.75
CA ILE A 189 -53.33 -23.50 39.19
C ILE A 189 -53.02 -24.48 40.33
N ARG A 190 -52.09 -24.19 41.23
CA ARG A 190 -51.84 -25.02 42.41
C ARG A 190 -53.08 -25.21 43.30
N ASP A 191 -53.81 -24.14 43.61
CA ASP A 191 -54.96 -24.21 44.53
C ASP A 191 -56.13 -25.03 43.94
N TYR A 192 -56.25 -25.15 42.59
CA TYR A 192 -57.38 -25.79 41.90
C TYR A 192 -57.02 -26.97 40.95
N ALA A 193 -55.74 -27.29 40.74
CA ALA A 193 -55.33 -28.42 39.92
C ALA A 193 -55.72 -29.77 40.55
N PRO A 194 -56.07 -30.79 39.74
CA PRO A 194 -56.30 -32.13 40.24
C PRO A 194 -54.99 -32.72 40.82
N THR A 195 -55.14 -33.65 41.75
CA THR A 195 -54.00 -34.33 42.39
C THR A 195 -53.50 -35.50 41.53
N GLU A 196 -54.36 -36.05 40.67
CA GLU A 196 -54.09 -37.16 39.76
C GLU A 196 -54.47 -36.77 38.32
N TYR A 197 -54.03 -37.56 37.33
CA TYR A 197 -54.41 -37.35 35.92
C TYR A 197 -55.43 -38.40 35.48
N ASP A 198 -56.47 -37.95 34.79
CA ASP A 198 -57.47 -38.83 34.17
C ASP A 198 -56.99 -39.49 32.86
N TYR A 199 -55.79 -39.16 32.36
CA TYR A 199 -55.24 -39.69 31.11
C TYR A 199 -53.71 -39.85 31.15
N GLU A 200 -53.19 -40.76 30.31
CA GLU A 200 -51.76 -40.88 30.03
C GLU A 200 -51.43 -40.20 28.69
N PRO A 201 -50.45 -39.28 28.62
CA PRO A 201 -50.03 -38.66 27.37
C PRO A 201 -49.23 -39.63 26.49
N GLU A 202 -49.45 -39.59 25.17
CA GLU A 202 -48.68 -40.40 24.19
C GLU A 202 -47.21 -39.96 24.06
N ILE A 203 -46.86 -38.73 24.45
CA ILE A 203 -45.51 -38.17 24.33
C ILE A 203 -45.17 -37.36 25.59
N GLY A 204 -44.13 -37.79 26.31
CA GLY A 204 -43.59 -37.14 27.52
C GLY A 204 -44.23 -37.64 28.82
N ASP A 205 -43.59 -37.35 29.95
CA ASP A 205 -44.14 -37.65 31.28
C ASP A 205 -45.32 -36.73 31.64
N ARG A 206 -46.17 -37.21 32.56
CA ARG A 206 -47.39 -36.54 33.02
C ARG A 206 -47.09 -35.11 33.55
N GLN A 207 -47.47 -34.05 32.81
CA GLN A 207 -47.06 -32.67 33.10
C GLN A 207 -47.98 -31.88 34.04
N ALA A 208 -47.41 -31.30 35.10
CA ALA A 208 -47.97 -30.25 35.98
C ALA A 208 -49.09 -30.65 36.98
N ARG A 209 -48.71 -31.36 38.06
CA ARG A 209 -49.55 -31.65 39.24
C ARG A 209 -49.59 -30.46 40.21
N LYS A 210 -50.53 -30.50 41.16
CA LYS A 210 -50.55 -29.59 42.31
C LYS A 210 -49.20 -29.50 43.05
N GLU A 211 -48.55 -30.64 43.28
CA GLU A 211 -47.26 -30.74 43.99
C GLU A 211 -46.12 -30.06 43.21
N ASP A 212 -46.14 -30.12 41.89
CA ASP A 212 -45.13 -29.50 41.02
C ASP A 212 -45.12 -27.97 41.21
N PHE A 213 -46.30 -27.36 41.38
CA PHE A 213 -46.43 -25.92 41.60
C PHE A 213 -46.10 -25.45 43.03
N ASP A 214 -45.89 -26.35 44.00
CA ASP A 214 -45.35 -25.98 45.32
C ASP A 214 -43.81 -25.85 45.32
N MET A 215 -43.13 -26.39 44.30
CA MET A 215 -41.65 -26.31 44.15
C MET A 215 -41.18 -25.33 43.06
N VAL A 216 -42.08 -24.75 42.27
CA VAL A 216 -41.75 -23.85 41.14
C VAL A 216 -41.88 -22.38 41.51
N GLU A 217 -40.78 -21.62 41.45
CA GLU A 217 -40.85 -20.14 41.43
C GLU A 217 -40.88 -19.61 39.99
N VAL A 218 -41.93 -18.83 39.67
CA VAL A 218 -41.99 -18.12 38.39
C VAL A 218 -41.12 -16.86 38.41
N ILE A 219 -40.07 -16.90 37.58
CA ILE A 219 -39.16 -15.78 37.30
C ILE A 219 -39.35 -15.38 35.83
N PRO A 220 -39.86 -14.18 35.52
CA PRO A 220 -39.87 -13.67 34.15
C PRO A 220 -38.44 -13.40 33.67
N VAL A 221 -38.14 -13.79 32.43
CA VAL A 221 -36.79 -13.76 31.82
C VAL A 221 -36.52 -12.47 31.03
N SER A 222 -37.55 -11.63 30.81
CA SER A 222 -37.43 -10.38 30.08
C SER A 222 -36.75 -9.29 30.91
N ASP A 223 -35.47 -9.01 30.64
CA ASP A 223 -34.75 -7.86 31.21
C ASP A 223 -35.23 -6.54 30.57
N PRO A 224 -35.91 -5.64 31.32
CA PRO A 224 -36.39 -4.35 30.79
C PRO A 224 -35.26 -3.34 30.55
N ASN A 225 -34.04 -3.64 31.01
CA ASN A 225 -32.83 -2.84 30.77
C ASN A 225 -31.93 -3.47 29.71
N SER A 226 -32.30 -4.61 29.10
CA SER A 226 -31.49 -5.25 28.05
C SER A 226 -31.26 -4.26 26.92
N ALA A 227 -29.99 -4.07 26.56
CA ALA A 227 -29.62 -3.28 25.39
C ALA A 227 -30.43 -3.73 24.17
N THR A 228 -31.09 -2.78 23.50
CA THR A 228 -31.89 -3.09 22.32
C THR A 228 -31.01 -3.63 21.21
N MET A 229 -31.60 -4.36 20.24
CA MET A 229 -30.86 -4.84 19.07
C MET A 229 -30.09 -3.70 18.38
N ALA A 230 -30.69 -2.51 18.28
CA ALA A 230 -30.03 -1.30 17.78
C ALA A 230 -28.81 -0.89 18.61
N GLN A 231 -28.90 -0.88 19.94
CA GLN A 231 -27.76 -0.56 20.81
C GLN A 231 -26.63 -1.60 20.69
N LYS A 232 -26.96 -2.89 20.60
CA LYS A 232 -25.97 -3.97 20.40
C LYS A 232 -25.28 -3.86 19.04
N VAL A 233 -26.03 -3.61 17.96
CA VAL A 233 -25.48 -3.37 16.60
C VAL A 233 -24.56 -2.15 16.61
N VAL A 234 -24.96 -1.03 17.23
CA VAL A 234 -24.16 0.20 17.32
C VAL A 234 -22.86 -0.04 18.10
N GLN A 235 -22.89 -0.80 19.21
CA GLN A 235 -21.70 -1.21 19.94
C GLN A 235 -20.78 -2.10 19.09
N MET A 236 -21.32 -3.12 18.43
CA MET A 236 -20.53 -4.02 17.58
C MET A 236 -19.92 -3.28 16.38
N GLN A 237 -20.62 -2.31 15.79
CA GLN A 237 -20.07 -1.46 14.74
C GLN A 237 -18.87 -0.62 15.22
N ALA A 238 -18.87 -0.16 16.48
CA ALA A 238 -17.71 0.50 17.07
C ALA A 238 -16.53 -0.46 17.27
N VAL A 239 -16.79 -1.69 17.73
CA VAL A 239 -15.75 -2.72 17.86
C VAL A 239 -15.16 -3.07 16.49
N MET A 240 -15.99 -3.18 15.45
CA MET A 240 -15.51 -3.35 14.06
C MET A 240 -14.66 -2.19 13.55
N GLN A 241 -14.98 -0.94 13.92
CA GLN A 241 -14.13 0.22 13.59
C GLN A 241 -12.78 0.17 14.33
N MET A 242 -12.76 -0.22 15.60
CA MET A 242 -11.51 -0.42 16.35
C MET A 242 -10.69 -1.60 15.79
N ALA A 243 -11.34 -2.69 15.40
CA ALA A 243 -10.69 -3.84 14.78
C ALA A 243 -10.11 -3.54 13.39
N ALA A 244 -10.77 -2.69 12.60
CA ALA A 244 -10.21 -2.19 11.34
C ALA A 244 -8.96 -1.32 11.55
N ALA A 245 -8.90 -0.56 12.65
CA ALA A 245 -7.73 0.26 13.01
C ALA A 245 -6.58 -0.55 13.64
N SER A 246 -6.84 -1.74 14.19
CA SER A 246 -5.81 -2.61 14.78
C SER A 246 -6.12 -4.10 14.55
N PRO A 247 -6.01 -4.63 13.32
CA PRO A 247 -6.40 -6.01 12.99
C PRO A 247 -5.62 -7.09 13.75
N GLN A 248 -4.45 -6.76 14.31
CA GLN A 248 -3.55 -7.72 14.96
C GLN A 248 -4.00 -8.15 16.37
N ILE A 249 -4.91 -7.41 17.01
CA ILE A 249 -5.37 -7.69 18.38
C ILE A 249 -6.81 -8.21 18.46
N TYR A 250 -7.51 -8.37 17.32
CA TYR A 250 -8.89 -8.82 17.24
C TYR A 250 -9.04 -10.02 16.32
N ASP A 251 -9.77 -11.04 16.77
CA ASP A 251 -10.28 -12.11 15.90
C ASP A 251 -11.42 -11.55 15.01
N LEU A 252 -11.08 -11.20 13.77
CA LEU A 252 -12.05 -10.68 12.80
C LEU A 252 -13.14 -11.71 12.44
N PRO A 253 -12.86 -13.00 12.18
CA PRO A 253 -13.88 -14.04 12.04
C PRO A 253 -14.90 -14.07 13.20
N GLU A 254 -14.44 -14.15 14.45
CA GLU A 254 -15.33 -14.26 15.62
C GLU A 254 -16.12 -12.97 15.85
N LEU A 255 -15.49 -11.80 15.66
CA LEU A 255 -16.19 -10.50 15.74
C LEU A 255 -17.31 -10.37 14.70
N ASN A 256 -17.06 -10.78 13.46
CA ASN A 256 -18.10 -10.79 12.42
C ASN A 256 -19.21 -11.82 12.73
N LYS A 257 -18.86 -12.96 13.34
CA LYS A 257 -19.83 -13.97 13.80
C LYS A 257 -20.74 -13.42 14.90
N GLN A 258 -20.19 -12.73 15.90
CA GLN A 258 -20.97 -12.06 16.94
C GLN A 258 -21.88 -10.96 16.36
N MET A 259 -21.42 -10.18 15.38
CA MET A 259 -22.25 -9.19 14.69
C MET A 259 -23.42 -9.85 13.93
N LEU A 260 -23.19 -10.97 13.24
CA LEU A 260 -24.24 -11.74 12.55
C LEU A 260 -25.26 -12.35 13.54
N GLU A 261 -24.81 -12.80 14.72
CA GLU A 261 -25.68 -13.27 15.80
C GLU A 261 -26.55 -12.13 16.37
N VAL A 262 -25.94 -10.97 16.63
CA VAL A 262 -26.65 -9.75 17.06
C VAL A 262 -27.64 -9.24 16.01
N MET A 263 -27.41 -9.50 14.73
CA MET A 263 -28.39 -9.23 13.66
C MET A 263 -29.44 -10.35 13.47
N GLY A 264 -29.35 -11.46 14.19
CA GLY A 264 -30.29 -12.58 14.14
C GLY A 264 -30.15 -13.49 12.92
N VAL A 265 -28.99 -13.48 12.25
CA VAL A 265 -28.74 -14.31 11.06
C VAL A 265 -28.57 -15.77 11.48
N LYS A 266 -29.40 -16.66 10.92
CA LYS A 266 -29.31 -18.12 11.17
C LYS A 266 -28.19 -18.75 10.32
N ASN A 267 -27.57 -19.81 10.82
CA ASN A 267 -26.49 -20.58 10.17
C ASN A 267 -25.16 -19.82 9.98
N ILE A 268 -24.73 -19.06 10.98
CA ILE A 268 -23.52 -18.21 10.93
C ILE A 268 -22.24 -18.99 10.55
N GLY A 269 -22.09 -20.22 11.05
CA GLY A 269 -20.94 -21.09 10.71
C GLY A 269 -20.83 -21.50 9.23
N LYS A 270 -21.87 -21.26 8.41
CA LYS A 270 -21.77 -21.41 6.94
C LYS A 270 -21.26 -20.16 6.24
N LEU A 271 -21.35 -19.00 6.89
CA LEU A 271 -20.93 -17.69 6.35
C LEU A 271 -19.47 -17.41 6.73
N ILE A 272 -19.06 -17.83 7.93
CA ILE A 272 -17.71 -17.67 8.46
C ILE A 272 -17.20 -19.06 8.84
N PRO A 273 -16.36 -19.69 7.99
CA PRO A 273 -15.70 -20.94 8.32
C PRO A 273 -14.79 -20.73 9.54
N THR A 274 -14.93 -21.59 10.55
CA THR A 274 -14.01 -21.60 11.71
C THR A 274 -12.74 -22.37 11.37
N ALA A 275 -11.61 -21.96 11.95
CA ALA A 275 -10.30 -22.56 11.67
C ALA A 275 -10.19 -24.04 12.07
N ASP A 276 -11.07 -24.51 12.97
CA ASP A 276 -11.03 -25.86 13.54
C ASP A 276 -11.80 -26.91 12.73
N ASP A 277 -12.56 -26.50 11.71
CA ASP A 277 -13.27 -27.41 10.80
C ASP A 277 -12.36 -27.92 9.65
N GLN A 278 -11.09 -27.51 9.63
CA GLN A 278 -10.10 -28.03 8.69
C GLN A 278 -9.76 -29.48 9.00
N LYS A 279 -9.73 -30.32 7.97
CA LYS A 279 -9.16 -31.66 8.03
C LYS A 279 -7.74 -31.65 7.46
N PRO A 280 -6.81 -32.44 8.03
CA PRO A 280 -5.50 -32.68 7.46
C PRO A 280 -5.59 -33.11 5.99
N LYS A 281 -4.75 -32.53 5.14
CA LYS A 281 -4.67 -32.80 3.70
C LYS A 281 -3.21 -33.11 3.34
N ASP A 282 -3.00 -33.53 2.10
CA ASP A 282 -1.66 -33.63 1.53
C ASP A 282 -1.16 -32.24 1.09
N PRO A 283 0.17 -32.00 1.06
CA PRO A 283 0.72 -30.67 0.77
C PRO A 283 0.41 -30.17 -0.66
N VAL A 284 0.07 -31.06 -1.60
CA VAL A 284 -0.35 -30.65 -2.96
C VAL A 284 -1.80 -30.16 -2.97
N SER A 285 -2.70 -30.82 -2.23
CA SER A 285 -4.06 -30.33 -1.95
C SER A 285 -4.06 -29.03 -1.15
N GLU A 286 -3.10 -28.84 -0.24
CA GLU A 286 -2.91 -27.56 0.47
C GLU A 286 -2.41 -26.46 -0.47
N ASN A 287 -1.42 -26.73 -1.33
CA ASN A 287 -1.02 -25.83 -2.41
C ASN A 287 -2.21 -25.45 -3.31
N MET A 288 -3.03 -26.43 -3.70
CA MET A 288 -4.25 -26.21 -4.47
C MET A 288 -5.29 -25.39 -3.69
N ALA A 289 -5.43 -25.58 -2.38
CA ALA A 289 -6.34 -24.81 -1.55
C ALA A 289 -5.91 -23.33 -1.49
N VAL A 290 -4.62 -23.06 -1.25
CA VAL A 290 -4.04 -21.71 -1.21
C VAL A 290 -4.19 -21.00 -2.56
N LEU A 291 -3.93 -21.69 -3.69
CA LEU A 291 -4.15 -21.15 -5.04
C LEU A 291 -5.64 -20.84 -5.34
N ASN A 292 -6.57 -21.55 -4.71
CA ASN A 292 -8.01 -21.29 -4.79
C ASN A 292 -8.52 -20.36 -3.67
N SER A 293 -7.63 -19.65 -2.97
CA SER A 293 -7.94 -18.76 -1.84
C SER A 293 -8.77 -19.40 -0.72
N LYS A 294 -8.62 -20.71 -0.51
CA LYS A 294 -9.20 -21.44 0.62
C LYS A 294 -8.19 -21.49 1.77
N PRO A 295 -8.63 -21.32 3.03
CA PRO A 295 -7.73 -21.46 4.17
C PRO A 295 -7.14 -22.87 4.26
N VAL A 296 -5.97 -22.95 4.90
CA VAL A 296 -5.23 -24.15 5.28
C VAL A 296 -4.78 -23.99 6.74
N LYS A 297 -4.37 -25.08 7.40
CA LYS A 297 -3.91 -25.11 8.80
C LYS A 297 -2.97 -26.31 8.95
N ALA A 298 -1.80 -26.12 9.54
CA ALA A 298 -0.87 -27.23 9.81
C ALA A 298 -1.24 -28.00 11.09
N PHE A 299 -0.91 -29.29 11.13
CA PHE A 299 -1.19 -30.19 12.27
C PHE A 299 0.11 -30.81 12.80
N ILE A 300 0.29 -30.78 14.13
CA ILE A 300 1.52 -31.16 14.87
C ILE A 300 2.09 -32.55 14.50
N TYR A 301 1.26 -33.47 13.99
CA TYR A 301 1.68 -34.83 13.66
C TYR A 301 2.14 -35.01 12.20
N GLN A 302 1.99 -33.99 11.35
CA GLN A 302 2.41 -34.05 9.94
C GLN A 302 3.94 -34.03 9.82
N ASP A 303 4.48 -34.57 8.72
CA ASP A 303 5.89 -34.35 8.37
C ASP A 303 6.08 -32.91 7.89
N HIS A 304 6.47 -32.05 8.82
CA HIS A 304 6.65 -30.62 8.58
C HIS A 304 7.81 -30.32 7.61
N GLN A 305 8.89 -31.11 7.59
CA GLN A 305 9.98 -30.89 6.62
C GLN A 305 9.53 -31.21 5.20
N ALA A 306 8.82 -32.33 5.00
CA ALA A 306 8.27 -32.68 3.69
C ALA A 306 7.23 -31.66 3.20
N HIS A 307 6.39 -31.11 4.09
CA HIS A 307 5.46 -30.04 3.74
C HIS A 307 6.20 -28.76 3.34
N ILE A 308 7.15 -28.26 4.15
CA ILE A 308 7.96 -27.07 3.84
C ILE A 308 8.64 -27.22 2.47
N GLN A 309 9.28 -28.36 2.21
CA GLN A 309 9.95 -28.61 0.93
C GLN A 309 8.97 -28.57 -0.25
N THR A 310 7.76 -29.14 -0.08
CA THR A 310 6.72 -29.17 -1.11
C THR A 310 6.11 -27.78 -1.37
N HIS A 311 5.88 -26.97 -0.34
CA HIS A 311 5.41 -25.59 -0.49
C HIS A 311 6.47 -24.69 -1.11
N MET A 312 7.74 -24.82 -0.69
CA MET A 312 8.86 -24.07 -1.28
C MET A 312 9.07 -24.43 -2.76
N ALA A 313 8.96 -25.71 -3.12
CA ALA A 313 9.00 -26.13 -4.52
C ALA A 313 7.84 -25.54 -5.35
N ALA A 314 6.63 -25.42 -4.78
CA ALA A 314 5.49 -24.81 -5.46
C ALA A 314 5.62 -23.28 -5.61
N ILE A 315 6.23 -22.58 -4.65
CA ILE A 315 6.56 -21.15 -4.77
C ILE A 315 7.59 -20.91 -5.88
N GLN A 316 8.57 -21.83 -6.02
CA GLN A 316 9.65 -21.73 -6.99
C GLN A 316 9.28 -22.26 -8.39
N ASP A 317 8.12 -22.92 -8.57
CA ASP A 317 7.67 -23.39 -9.89
C ASP A 317 7.40 -22.19 -10.83
N PRO A 318 8.13 -22.06 -11.96
CA PRO A 318 7.95 -20.94 -12.89
C PRO A 318 6.53 -20.80 -13.43
N LYS A 319 5.76 -21.89 -13.57
CA LYS A 319 4.37 -21.85 -14.05
C LYS A 319 3.44 -21.28 -12.98
N ILE A 320 3.63 -21.68 -11.72
CA ILE A 320 2.85 -21.14 -10.60
C ILE A 320 3.20 -19.67 -10.41
N MET A 321 4.48 -19.31 -10.42
CA MET A 321 4.93 -17.92 -10.33
C MET A 321 4.35 -17.04 -11.46
N GLN A 322 4.35 -17.52 -12.71
CA GLN A 322 3.80 -16.77 -13.85
C GLN A 322 2.27 -16.63 -13.79
N MET A 323 1.56 -17.64 -13.28
CA MET A 323 0.09 -17.63 -13.16
C MET A 323 -0.38 -16.79 -11.95
N VAL A 324 0.27 -16.94 -10.80
CA VAL A 324 -0.01 -16.15 -9.60
C VAL A 324 0.37 -14.69 -9.81
N GLY A 325 1.50 -14.40 -10.46
CA GLY A 325 1.95 -13.03 -10.75
C GLY A 325 1.03 -12.22 -11.68
N GLN A 326 0.14 -12.88 -12.44
CA GLN A 326 -0.91 -12.22 -13.23
C GLN A 326 -2.25 -12.06 -12.46
N SER A 327 -2.39 -12.69 -11.30
CA SER A 327 -3.62 -12.62 -10.49
C SER A 327 -3.64 -11.37 -9.61
N PRO A 328 -4.77 -10.64 -9.51
CA PRO A 328 -4.93 -9.57 -8.53
C PRO A 328 -4.71 -10.03 -7.08
N MET A 329 -4.91 -11.33 -6.80
CA MET A 329 -4.71 -11.94 -5.49
C MET A 329 -3.25 -12.40 -5.23
N ALA A 330 -2.29 -12.09 -6.11
CA ALA A 330 -0.90 -12.55 -6.00
C ALA A 330 -0.29 -12.37 -4.61
N GLN A 331 -0.43 -11.17 -4.04
CA GLN A 331 0.09 -10.82 -2.72
C GLN A 331 -0.58 -11.62 -1.60
N GLN A 332 -1.89 -11.86 -1.70
CA GLN A 332 -2.65 -12.60 -0.69
C GLN A 332 -2.36 -14.11 -0.75
N ILE A 333 -2.21 -14.67 -1.94
CA ILE A 333 -1.79 -16.07 -2.15
C ILE A 333 -0.37 -16.29 -1.64
N GLY A 334 0.57 -15.39 -1.96
CA GLY A 334 1.94 -15.44 -1.46
C GLY A 334 2.01 -15.33 0.07
N ALA A 335 1.28 -14.38 0.66
CA ALA A 335 1.21 -14.22 2.11
C ALA A 335 0.59 -15.45 2.82
N ALA A 336 -0.48 -16.03 2.27
CA ALA A 336 -1.11 -17.23 2.82
C ALA A 336 -0.18 -18.44 2.76
N MET A 337 0.54 -18.63 1.65
CA MET A 337 1.54 -19.70 1.55
C MET A 337 2.68 -19.51 2.54
N GLN A 338 3.19 -18.27 2.67
CA GLN A 338 4.28 -17.96 3.59
C GLN A 338 3.87 -18.14 5.06
N ALA A 339 2.62 -17.79 5.41
CA ALA A 339 2.06 -18.02 6.74
C ALA A 339 1.94 -19.52 7.05
N HIS A 340 1.44 -20.33 6.12
CA HIS A 340 1.34 -21.79 6.28
C HIS A 340 2.72 -22.46 6.40
N ILE A 341 3.71 -22.00 5.62
CA ILE A 341 5.12 -22.42 5.77
C ILE A 341 5.65 -22.05 7.17
N ALA A 342 5.27 -20.88 7.71
CA ALA A 342 5.67 -20.47 9.06
C ALA A 342 5.01 -21.33 10.17
N GLU A 343 3.76 -21.78 9.99
CA GLU A 343 3.14 -22.76 10.90
C GLU A 343 3.92 -24.08 10.91
N HIS A 344 4.20 -24.65 9.73
CA HIS A 344 5.03 -25.86 9.62
C HIS A 344 6.44 -25.65 10.18
N LEU A 345 7.06 -24.47 10.00
CA LEU A 345 8.37 -24.16 10.57
C LEU A 345 8.34 -24.11 12.10
N ALA A 346 7.29 -23.53 12.69
CA ALA A 346 7.11 -23.50 14.15
C ALA A 346 6.95 -24.90 14.74
N PHE A 347 6.15 -25.76 14.10
CA PHE A 347 6.01 -27.15 14.53
C PHE A 347 7.28 -28.00 14.27
N ALA A 348 8.00 -27.76 13.16
CA ALA A 348 9.29 -28.40 12.92
C ALA A 348 10.34 -28.02 13.99
N TYR A 349 10.40 -26.74 14.38
CA TYR A 349 11.27 -26.26 15.45
C TYR A 349 10.92 -26.92 16.81
N ARG A 350 9.62 -27.05 17.10
CA ARG A 350 9.13 -27.79 18.28
C ARG A 350 9.57 -29.26 18.24
N ALA A 351 9.39 -29.95 17.11
CA ALA A 351 9.80 -31.35 16.96
C ALA A 351 11.31 -31.55 17.11
N GLN A 352 12.14 -30.60 16.64
CA GLN A 352 13.59 -30.61 16.85
C GLN A 352 13.97 -30.44 18.33
N ILE A 353 13.27 -29.57 19.07
CA ILE A 353 13.44 -29.42 20.52
C ILE A 353 13.03 -30.71 21.24
N GLU A 354 11.88 -31.30 20.92
CA GLU A 354 11.43 -32.59 21.44
C GLU A 354 12.46 -33.71 21.20
N GLN A 355 13.08 -33.73 20.01
CA GLN A 355 14.13 -34.70 19.64
C GLN A 355 15.41 -34.53 20.47
N GLN A 356 15.80 -33.31 20.82
CA GLN A 356 16.99 -33.05 21.66
C GLN A 356 16.73 -33.26 23.16
N LEU A 357 15.52 -32.99 23.63
CA LEU A 357 15.08 -33.33 25.00
C LEU A 357 14.92 -34.84 25.20
N GLY A 358 14.60 -35.59 24.14
CA GLY A 358 14.25 -37.01 24.23
C GLY A 358 12.92 -37.28 24.94
N VAL A 359 12.10 -36.24 25.13
CA VAL A 359 10.80 -36.27 25.81
C VAL A 359 9.82 -35.43 24.99
N SER A 360 8.61 -35.97 24.75
CA SER A 360 7.53 -35.24 24.09
C SER A 360 7.07 -34.05 24.93
N LEU A 361 7.04 -32.86 24.36
CA LEU A 361 6.51 -31.67 25.03
C LEU A 361 4.98 -31.78 25.18
N PRO A 362 4.39 -31.17 26.23
CA PRO A 362 2.94 -31.06 26.36
C PRO A 362 2.31 -30.27 25.18
N PRO A 363 1.06 -30.56 24.80
CA PRO A 363 0.33 -29.83 23.74
C PRO A 363 0.37 -28.30 23.93
N PRO A 364 0.41 -27.51 22.83
CA PRO A 364 0.57 -26.04 22.92
C PRO A 364 -0.46 -25.32 23.80
N ASP A 365 -1.68 -25.84 23.89
CA ASP A 365 -2.81 -25.22 24.59
C ASP A 365 -3.14 -25.85 25.95
N GLU A 366 -2.32 -26.81 26.44
CA GLU A 366 -2.58 -27.45 27.74
C GLU A 366 -2.06 -26.58 28.91
N GLN A 367 -2.92 -26.34 29.90
CA GLN A 367 -2.57 -25.52 31.07
C GLN A 367 -1.63 -26.27 32.01
N LEU A 368 -0.34 -25.94 31.94
CA LEU A 368 0.69 -26.50 32.81
C LEU A 368 0.64 -25.89 34.22
N PRO A 369 0.81 -26.69 35.29
CA PRO A 369 1.07 -26.16 36.62
C PRO A 369 2.34 -25.30 36.64
N GLU A 370 2.32 -24.18 37.38
CA GLU A 370 3.40 -23.18 37.43
C GLU A 370 4.79 -23.79 37.75
N GLN A 371 4.84 -24.82 38.61
CA GLN A 371 6.07 -25.55 38.93
C GLN A 371 6.62 -26.36 37.75
N VAL A 372 5.72 -26.96 36.95
CA VAL A 372 6.08 -27.77 35.77
C VAL A 372 6.54 -26.86 34.64
N GLU A 373 5.90 -25.70 34.44
CA GLU A 373 6.33 -24.69 33.47
C GLU A 373 7.77 -24.24 33.76
N VAL A 374 8.09 -23.85 35.00
CA VAL A 374 9.42 -23.33 35.35
C VAL A 374 10.55 -24.38 35.19
N GLU A 375 10.27 -25.66 35.46
CA GLU A 375 11.25 -26.74 35.22
C GLU A 375 11.37 -27.08 33.73
N LEU A 376 10.26 -27.17 33.02
CA LEU A 376 10.23 -27.44 31.58
C LEU A 376 10.92 -26.34 30.79
N SER A 377 10.66 -25.07 31.10
CA SER A 377 11.28 -23.91 30.45
C SER A 377 12.81 -23.85 30.62
N LYS A 378 13.35 -24.34 31.75
CA LYS A 378 14.81 -24.49 31.93
C LYS A 378 15.40 -25.57 31.01
N MET A 379 14.72 -26.70 30.86
CA MET A 379 15.17 -27.79 29.98
C MET A 379 15.02 -27.42 28.50
N ILE A 380 13.91 -26.77 28.11
CA ILE A 380 13.69 -26.21 26.78
C ILE A 380 14.78 -25.17 26.45
N ALA A 381 15.16 -24.29 27.37
CA ALA A 381 16.22 -23.30 27.12
C ALA A 381 17.57 -23.95 26.81
N GLN A 382 17.92 -25.06 27.50
CA GLN A 382 19.14 -25.83 27.22
C GLN A 382 19.08 -26.52 25.85
N ALA A 383 17.96 -27.16 25.52
CA ALA A 383 17.75 -27.79 24.21
C ALA A 383 17.79 -26.75 23.07
N ALA A 384 17.06 -25.63 23.22
CA ALA A 384 17.07 -24.54 22.26
C ALA A 384 18.48 -23.95 22.02
N GLN A 385 19.33 -23.91 23.05
CA GLN A 385 20.72 -23.46 22.90
C GLN A 385 21.59 -24.49 22.15
N GLN A 386 21.36 -25.79 22.35
CA GLN A 386 21.99 -26.84 21.53
C GLN A 386 21.51 -26.80 20.08
N LEU A 387 20.19 -26.64 19.85
CA LEU A 387 19.60 -26.47 18.53
C LEU A 387 20.16 -25.24 17.80
N LEU A 388 20.29 -24.11 18.49
CA LEU A 388 20.89 -22.90 17.94
C LEU A 388 22.34 -23.16 17.47
N GLN A 389 23.13 -23.87 18.27
CA GLN A 389 24.52 -24.18 17.95
C GLN A 389 24.62 -25.18 16.78
N GLN A 390 23.74 -26.17 16.73
CA GLN A 390 23.62 -27.12 15.62
C GLN A 390 23.19 -26.43 14.32
N ASN A 391 22.16 -25.58 14.37
CA ASN A 391 21.67 -24.83 13.21
C ASN A 391 22.69 -23.80 12.71
N GLN A 392 23.44 -23.13 13.61
CA GLN A 392 24.57 -22.29 13.19
C GLN A 392 25.66 -23.09 12.47
N SER A 393 25.98 -24.31 12.95
CA SER A 393 26.97 -25.17 12.30
C SER A 393 26.51 -25.64 10.91
N GLN A 394 25.24 -26.01 10.75
CA GLN A 394 24.64 -26.34 9.45
C GLN A 394 24.62 -25.13 8.51
N GLN A 395 24.22 -23.95 9.00
CA GLN A 395 24.19 -22.73 8.19
C GLN A 395 25.59 -22.30 7.72
N GLN A 396 26.62 -22.46 8.56
CA GLN A 396 28.01 -22.25 8.15
C GLN A 396 28.45 -23.28 7.09
N GLN A 397 28.01 -24.53 7.21
CA GLN A 397 28.32 -25.59 6.26
C GLN A 397 27.61 -25.37 4.90
N GLU A 398 26.36 -24.91 4.90
CA GLU A 398 25.62 -24.52 3.69
C GLU A 398 26.22 -23.25 3.05
N GLN A 399 26.58 -22.23 3.84
CA GLN A 399 27.28 -21.05 3.31
C GLN A 399 28.64 -21.41 2.71
N ALA A 400 29.40 -22.34 3.32
CA ALA A 400 30.64 -22.84 2.75
C ALA A 400 30.41 -23.62 1.44
N GLN A 401 29.33 -24.41 1.33
CA GLN A 401 28.96 -25.09 0.08
C GLN A 401 28.48 -24.11 -1.00
N GLN A 402 27.69 -23.09 -0.65
CA GLN A 402 27.28 -22.05 -1.59
C GLN A 402 28.47 -21.22 -2.08
N GLN A 403 29.41 -20.86 -1.20
CA GLN A 403 30.66 -20.19 -1.59
C GLN A 403 31.54 -21.10 -2.48
N GLN A 404 31.55 -22.42 -2.26
CA GLN A 404 32.22 -23.37 -3.17
C GLN A 404 31.54 -23.54 -4.52
N GLN A 405 30.23 -23.30 -4.62
CA GLN A 405 29.48 -23.31 -5.89
C GLN A 405 29.40 -21.93 -6.56
N ASP A 406 29.87 -20.86 -5.92
CA ASP A 406 29.84 -19.51 -6.47
C ASP A 406 30.82 -19.39 -7.67
N PRO A 407 30.32 -19.17 -8.90
CA PRO A 407 31.17 -19.05 -10.09
C PRO A 407 32.20 -17.91 -10.00
N LEU A 408 31.98 -16.93 -9.10
CA LEU A 408 32.88 -15.81 -8.90
C LEU A 408 34.24 -16.23 -8.35
N ILE A 409 34.30 -17.22 -7.44
CA ILE A 409 35.57 -17.69 -6.85
C ILE A 409 36.40 -18.46 -7.88
N GLN A 410 35.75 -19.23 -8.75
CA GLN A 410 36.42 -19.93 -9.86
C GLN A 410 36.99 -18.93 -10.89
N MET A 411 36.27 -17.84 -11.15
CA MET A 411 36.74 -16.74 -12.01
C MET A 411 37.88 -15.95 -11.36
N GLN A 412 37.82 -15.71 -10.04
CA GLN A 412 38.85 -15.00 -9.28
C GLN A 412 40.17 -15.79 -9.22
N MET A 413 40.11 -17.12 -9.11
CA MET A 413 41.28 -18.01 -9.27
C MET A 413 41.93 -17.87 -10.65
N GLN A 414 41.14 -17.84 -11.73
CA GLN A 414 41.67 -17.61 -13.08
C GLN A 414 42.25 -16.19 -13.25
N GLU A 415 41.61 -15.16 -12.69
CA GLU A 415 42.09 -13.77 -12.74
C GLU A 415 43.43 -13.61 -12.01
N LEU A 416 43.61 -14.28 -10.86
CA LEU A 416 44.86 -14.26 -10.09
C LEU A 416 46.00 -14.95 -10.87
N GLN A 417 45.70 -16.05 -11.57
CA GLN A 417 46.65 -16.76 -12.42
C GLN A 417 47.05 -15.94 -13.66
N LEU A 418 46.09 -15.22 -14.27
CA LEU A 418 46.35 -14.28 -15.37
C LEU A 418 47.21 -13.08 -14.90
N LYS A 419 46.94 -12.52 -13.72
CA LYS A 419 47.78 -11.45 -13.12
C LYS A 419 49.21 -11.92 -12.83
N GLN A 420 49.41 -13.17 -12.42
CA GLN A 420 50.74 -13.75 -12.27
C GLN A 420 51.50 -13.84 -13.60
N GLN A 421 50.83 -14.29 -14.68
CA GLN A 421 51.44 -14.34 -16.01
C GLN A 421 51.75 -12.94 -16.55
N ASP A 422 50.85 -11.97 -16.39
CA ASP A 422 51.09 -10.58 -16.83
C ASP A 422 52.25 -9.90 -16.07
N LEU A 423 52.42 -10.20 -14.78
CA LEU A 423 53.60 -9.79 -14.00
C LEU A 423 54.91 -10.42 -14.51
N GLN A 424 54.90 -11.72 -14.87
CA GLN A 424 56.07 -12.36 -15.48
C GLN A 424 56.41 -11.77 -16.85
N ILE A 425 55.40 -11.52 -17.69
CA ILE A 425 55.59 -10.90 -19.01
C ILE A 425 56.15 -9.47 -18.85
N LYS A 426 55.65 -8.68 -17.90
CA LYS A 426 56.19 -7.35 -17.59
C LYS A 426 57.62 -7.38 -17.08
N ALA A 427 57.97 -8.34 -16.22
CA ALA A 427 59.34 -8.52 -15.74
C ALA A 427 60.31 -8.89 -16.88
N GLN A 428 59.93 -9.84 -17.74
CA GLN A 428 60.73 -10.22 -18.91
C GLN A 428 60.88 -9.07 -19.90
N LYS A 429 59.79 -8.33 -20.17
CA LYS A 429 59.84 -7.15 -21.06
C LYS A 429 60.75 -6.06 -20.49
N SER A 430 60.67 -5.77 -19.20
CA SER A 430 61.56 -4.80 -18.55
C SER A 430 63.04 -5.21 -18.59
N GLN A 431 63.36 -6.51 -18.52
CA GLN A 431 64.74 -6.98 -18.70
C GLN A 431 65.20 -6.82 -20.16
N ALA A 432 64.36 -7.18 -21.13
CA ALA A 432 64.67 -7.02 -22.55
C ALA A 432 64.87 -5.54 -22.95
N ASP A 433 64.03 -4.63 -22.43
CA ASP A 433 64.17 -3.19 -22.68
C ASP A 433 65.49 -2.63 -22.10
N ILE A 434 65.92 -3.08 -20.91
CA ILE A 434 67.23 -2.71 -20.30
C ILE A 434 68.42 -3.22 -21.12
N GLU A 435 68.34 -4.43 -21.67
CA GLU A 435 69.38 -4.97 -22.56
C GLU A 435 69.46 -4.21 -23.89
N LEU A 436 68.31 -3.86 -24.47
CA LEU A 436 68.22 -3.10 -25.71
C LEU A 436 68.75 -1.66 -25.53
N GLU A 437 68.50 -1.03 -24.38
CA GLU A 437 69.05 0.28 -24.04
C GLU A 437 70.58 0.24 -23.85
N LYS A 438 71.12 -0.78 -23.18
CA LYS A 438 72.57 -1.02 -23.10
C LYS A 438 73.21 -1.21 -24.49
N ALA A 439 72.57 -1.97 -25.38
CA ALA A 439 73.05 -2.18 -26.74
C ALA A 439 73.06 -0.87 -27.56
N LYS A 440 72.06 -0.01 -27.40
CA LYS A 440 72.03 1.34 -28.02
C LYS A 440 73.18 2.21 -27.51
N LEU A 441 73.42 2.25 -26.20
CA LEU A 441 74.50 3.05 -25.60
C LEU A 441 75.90 2.62 -26.12
N GLN A 442 76.10 1.31 -26.32
CA GLN A 442 77.33 0.76 -26.92
C GLN A 442 77.48 1.14 -28.40
N LEU A 443 76.38 1.11 -29.17
CA LEU A 443 76.38 1.54 -30.57
C LEU A 443 76.70 3.04 -30.71
N GLU A 444 76.20 3.86 -29.80
CA GLU A 444 76.39 5.32 -29.80
C GLU A 444 77.82 5.71 -29.42
N THR A 445 78.40 5.06 -28.41
CA THR A 445 79.83 5.22 -28.06
C THR A 445 80.75 4.74 -29.18
N ALA A 446 80.44 3.63 -29.85
CA ALA A 446 81.17 3.18 -31.04
C ALA A 446 81.08 4.19 -32.22
N ARG A 447 79.92 4.84 -32.39
CA ARG A 447 79.74 5.92 -33.39
C ARG A 447 80.57 7.15 -33.08
N MET A 448 80.61 7.62 -31.84
CA MET A 448 81.45 8.77 -31.46
C MET A 448 82.93 8.50 -31.71
N GLN A 449 83.44 7.34 -31.27
CA GLN A 449 84.85 6.94 -31.53
C GLN A 449 85.18 6.85 -33.03
N SER A 450 84.20 6.48 -33.86
CA SER A 450 84.38 6.50 -35.32
C SER A 450 84.39 7.92 -35.90
N GLN A 451 83.60 8.85 -35.34
CA GLN A 451 83.56 10.24 -35.79
C GLN A 451 84.83 11.00 -35.42
N GLU A 452 85.36 10.80 -34.21
CA GLU A 452 86.63 11.40 -33.78
C GLU A 452 87.79 11.01 -34.71
N LYS A 453 87.93 9.72 -35.03
CA LYS A 453 88.95 9.22 -35.97
C LYS A 453 88.82 9.79 -37.38
N ILE A 454 87.60 10.04 -37.86
CA ILE A 454 87.36 10.65 -39.17
C ILE A 454 87.75 12.14 -39.15
N ALA A 455 87.42 12.86 -38.07
CA ALA A 455 87.78 14.26 -37.91
C ALA A 455 89.31 14.44 -37.81
N GLU A 456 89.98 13.60 -37.03
CA GLU A 456 91.44 13.60 -36.87
C GLU A 456 92.16 13.33 -38.21
N ALA A 457 91.70 12.34 -38.97
CA ALA A 457 92.24 12.04 -40.30
C ALA A 457 92.06 13.19 -41.31
N GLN A 458 90.94 13.92 -41.26
CA GLN A 458 90.70 15.07 -42.15
C GLN A 458 91.59 16.28 -41.83
N ILE A 459 91.94 16.49 -40.56
CA ILE A 459 92.84 17.58 -40.16
C ILE A 459 94.27 17.31 -40.66
N VAL A 460 94.77 16.08 -40.49
CA VAL A 460 96.10 15.68 -40.98
C VAL A 460 96.20 15.78 -42.50
N ALA A 461 95.16 15.35 -43.24
CA ALA A 461 95.14 15.42 -44.70
C ALA A 461 95.16 16.86 -45.24
N LYS A 462 94.50 17.82 -44.58
CA LYS A 462 94.53 19.23 -44.98
C LYS A 462 95.90 19.87 -44.75
N ALA A 463 96.51 19.65 -43.59
CA ALA A 463 97.82 20.21 -43.27
C ALA A 463 98.91 19.76 -44.26
N ALA A 464 98.89 18.48 -44.66
CA ALA A 464 99.82 17.96 -45.66
C ALA A 464 99.66 18.60 -47.06
N SER A 465 98.42 18.89 -47.47
CA SER A 465 98.13 19.48 -48.79
C SER A 465 98.54 20.95 -48.91
N GLU A 466 98.47 21.73 -47.83
CA GLU A 466 98.89 23.13 -47.84
C GLU A 466 100.42 23.28 -47.85
N ALA A 467 101.14 22.41 -47.13
CA ALA A 467 102.61 22.37 -47.15
C ALA A 467 103.16 22.11 -48.57
N GLN A 468 102.63 21.10 -49.28
CA GLN A 468 103.09 20.78 -50.65
C GLN A 468 102.83 21.90 -51.66
N LYS A 469 101.79 22.73 -51.48
CA LYS A 469 101.47 23.84 -52.39
C LYS A 469 102.45 25.02 -52.24
N LEU A 470 103.00 25.21 -51.04
CA LEU A 470 104.01 26.25 -50.79
C LEU A 470 105.35 25.91 -51.46
N ASP A 471 105.89 24.71 -51.23
CA ASP A 471 107.17 24.28 -51.84
C ASP A 471 107.13 24.36 -53.38
N ALA A 472 106.06 23.83 -53.99
CA ALA A 472 105.91 23.85 -55.45
C ALA A 472 105.87 25.27 -56.05
N HIS A 473 105.40 26.27 -55.29
CA HIS A 473 105.37 27.66 -55.74
C HIS A 473 106.75 28.33 -55.69
N HIS A 474 107.58 27.99 -54.70
CA HIS A 474 108.95 28.51 -54.61
C HIS A 474 109.86 27.94 -55.73
N GLU A 475 109.70 26.67 -56.08
CA GLU A 475 110.48 26.01 -57.14
C GLU A 475 110.16 26.57 -58.54
N LEU A 476 108.89 26.92 -58.79
CA LEU A 476 108.43 27.52 -60.05
C LEU A 476 108.91 28.97 -60.28
N GLU A 477 109.14 29.75 -59.21
CA GLU A 477 109.72 31.10 -59.36
C GLU A 477 111.24 31.04 -59.59
N GLY A 478 111.96 30.16 -58.87
CA GLY A 478 113.39 29.96 -59.07
C GLY A 478 113.74 29.50 -60.49
N THR A 479 112.98 28.55 -61.04
CA THR A 479 113.16 28.08 -62.43
C THR A 479 112.86 29.16 -63.47
N LYS A 480 111.82 29.98 -63.28
CA LYS A 480 111.53 31.15 -64.16
C LYS A 480 112.65 32.18 -64.16
N LEU A 481 113.28 32.45 -63.01
CA LEU A 481 114.42 33.37 -62.93
C LEU A 481 115.62 32.84 -63.73
N SER A 482 115.91 31.55 -63.58
CA SER A 482 117.03 30.88 -64.26
C SER A 482 116.88 30.87 -65.79
N MET A 483 115.67 30.61 -66.31
CA MET A 483 115.41 30.66 -67.76
C MET A 483 115.65 32.06 -68.35
N LYS A 484 115.19 33.14 -67.68
CA LYS A 484 115.43 34.52 -68.15
C LYS A 484 116.92 34.88 -68.19
N ALA A 485 117.72 34.39 -67.24
CA ALA A 485 119.17 34.58 -67.24
C ALA A 485 119.84 33.85 -68.43
N SER A 486 119.35 32.65 -68.79
CA SER A 486 119.85 31.88 -69.94
C SER A 486 119.55 32.56 -71.28
N GLU A 487 118.33 33.05 -71.50
CA GLU A 487 117.96 33.76 -72.74
C GLU A 487 118.76 35.06 -72.94
N ALA A 488 119.02 35.81 -71.86
CA ALA A 488 119.84 37.01 -71.91
C ALA A 488 121.28 36.71 -72.34
N LYS A 489 121.84 35.58 -71.90
CA LYS A 489 123.20 35.14 -72.27
C LYS A 489 123.28 34.70 -73.74
N GLN A 490 122.33 33.90 -74.21
CA GLN A 490 122.27 33.47 -75.62
C GLN A 490 122.11 34.64 -76.60
N LYS A 491 121.35 35.69 -76.24
CA LYS A 491 121.24 36.89 -77.09
C LYS A 491 122.55 37.65 -77.25
N MET A 492 123.39 37.74 -76.21
CA MET A 492 124.72 38.34 -76.32
C MET A 492 125.66 37.52 -77.21
N GLU A 493 125.70 36.20 -77.05
CA GLU A 493 126.52 35.30 -77.88
C GLU A 493 126.11 35.36 -79.36
N MET A 494 124.80 35.42 -79.64
CA MET A 494 124.29 35.52 -81.01
C MET A 494 124.63 36.87 -81.68
N GLN A 495 124.61 37.98 -80.94
CA GLN A 495 125.05 39.29 -81.45
C GLN A 495 126.54 39.29 -81.84
N GLN A 496 127.41 38.77 -80.97
CA GLN A 496 128.85 38.64 -81.26
C GLN A 496 129.10 37.77 -82.51
N HIS A 497 128.35 36.68 -82.67
CA HIS A 497 128.46 35.83 -83.86
C HIS A 497 128.01 36.57 -85.15
N THR A 498 126.98 37.41 -85.11
CA THR A 498 126.53 38.15 -86.30
C THR A 498 127.52 39.22 -86.76
N GLU A 499 128.23 39.90 -85.86
CA GLU A 499 129.26 40.86 -86.24
C GLU A 499 130.51 40.19 -86.83
N GLY A 500 130.93 39.03 -86.29
CA GLY A 500 132.04 38.24 -86.84
C GLY A 500 131.76 37.72 -88.26
N VAL A 501 130.53 37.26 -88.53
CA VAL A 501 130.13 36.79 -89.87
C VAL A 501 130.12 37.93 -90.89
N ARG A 502 129.71 39.13 -90.48
CA ARG A 502 129.70 40.32 -91.37
C ARG A 502 131.12 40.69 -91.82
N MET A 503 132.09 40.71 -90.90
CA MET A 503 133.50 40.96 -91.25
C MET A 503 134.08 39.89 -92.17
N GLY A 504 133.68 38.62 -92.01
CA GLY A 504 134.09 37.52 -92.90
C GLY A 504 133.57 37.66 -94.34
N LEU A 505 132.36 38.18 -94.52
CA LEU A 505 131.72 38.34 -95.84
C LEU A 505 132.35 39.46 -96.68
N ASP A 506 132.74 40.57 -96.05
CA ASP A 506 133.43 41.66 -96.76
C ASP A 506 134.86 41.26 -97.16
N ALA A 507 135.55 40.44 -96.34
CA ALA A 507 136.84 39.84 -96.71
C ALA A 507 136.72 38.83 -97.87
N ALA A 508 135.59 38.11 -97.99
CA ALA A 508 135.34 37.17 -99.08
C ALA A 508 135.15 37.88 -100.43
N LYS A 509 134.38 38.97 -100.48
CA LYS A 509 134.18 39.77 -101.71
C LYS A 509 135.48 40.32 -102.29
N ALA A 510 136.42 40.72 -101.43
CA ALA A 510 137.75 41.18 -101.86
C ALA A 510 138.59 40.07 -102.53
N ARG A 511 138.42 38.79 -102.12
CA ARG A 511 139.07 37.64 -102.77
C ARG A 511 138.42 37.24 -104.08
N GLU A 512 137.10 37.35 -104.17
CA GLU A 512 136.35 36.93 -105.36
C GLU A 512 136.70 37.81 -106.58
N GLN A 513 136.85 39.12 -106.39
CA GLN A 513 137.28 40.05 -107.45
C GLN A 513 138.71 39.76 -107.96
N MET A 514 139.65 39.36 -107.10
CA MET A 514 140.98 38.93 -107.56
C MET A 514 140.95 37.59 -108.29
N SER A 515 140.04 36.67 -107.92
CA SER A 515 139.90 35.38 -108.63
C SER A 515 139.43 35.56 -110.08
N HIS A 516 138.66 36.63 -110.36
CA HIS A 516 138.24 37.01 -111.71
C HIS A 516 139.44 37.36 -112.63
N GLN A 517 140.59 37.72 -112.05
CA GLN A 517 141.80 38.05 -112.80
C GLN A 517 142.67 36.82 -113.14
N GLN A 518 142.41 35.64 -112.55
CA GLN A 518 143.20 34.42 -112.74
C GLN A 518 142.49 33.28 -113.48
N ARG A 519 141.17 33.33 -113.71
CA ARG A 519 140.44 32.29 -114.46
C ARG A 519 140.22 32.57 -115.95
N MET A 520 140.66 33.71 -116.47
CA MET A 520 140.63 34.05 -117.91
C MET A 520 142.00 33.86 -118.61
N GLN A 521 142.91 33.08 -118.01
CA GLN A 521 144.17 32.62 -118.63
C GLN A 521 144.42 31.13 -118.36
N GLN A 522 143.72 30.22 -119.04
CA GLN A 522 144.25 28.92 -119.55
C GLN A 522 143.16 28.11 -120.29
N THR A 523 143.58 27.30 -121.28
CA THR A 523 142.77 26.39 -122.15
C THR A 523 141.73 27.12 -123.04
N ASN A 524 141.95 27.44 -124.34
CA ASN A 524 142.57 26.72 -125.48
C ASN A 524 142.00 25.30 -125.68
N GLN A 525 141.47 24.84 -126.84
CA GLN A 525 141.14 25.39 -128.19
C GLN A 525 140.43 24.24 -129.04
N PRO A 526 140.06 24.32 -130.36
CA PRO A 526 138.90 24.98 -131.04
C PRO A 526 138.05 24.07 -132.02
N LYS A 527 136.93 24.54 -132.67
CA LYS A 527 136.41 24.10 -134.04
C LYS A 527 135.04 24.64 -134.59
N LYS A 528 135.05 25.10 -135.87
CA LYS A 528 134.02 25.13 -137.00
C LYS A 528 132.75 26.06 -137.07
N PRO A 529 132.22 26.40 -138.30
CA PRO A 529 131.29 27.54 -138.61
C PRO A 529 130.08 27.29 -139.62
N LYS A 530 129.38 28.38 -140.07
CA LYS A 530 128.35 28.53 -141.18
C LYS A 530 126.87 28.13 -140.84
N GLU A 531 125.78 28.51 -141.55
CA GLU A 531 125.50 29.28 -142.81
C GLU A 531 124.03 29.86 -142.91
N GLU A 532 123.73 30.60 -144.01
CA GLU A 532 122.45 31.18 -144.60
C GLU A 532 121.44 32.01 -143.76
#